data_AF-A0A182S5C5-F1
#
_entry.id   AF-A0A182S5C5-F1
#
_cell.length_a   1.000
_cell.length_b   1.000
_cell.length_c   1.000
_cell.angle_alpha   90.00
_cell.angle_beta   90.00
_cell.angle_gamma   90.00
#
_symmetry.space_group_name_H-M   'P 1'
#
loop_
_entity.id
_entity.type
_entity.pdbx_description
1 polymer ?
#
loop_
_entity_poly.entity_id
_entity_poly.type
_entity_poly.pdbx_seq_one_letter_code
_entity_poly.pdbx_strand_id
1 'polypeptide(L)'
;MKFKLSHDLYVKNLNSIRWYASFVGLDIMEPNYKPNVLTALACCVISVTLLSEFYTVWYYWPNLVKLMESAAIYGILIQGVAKFYTALRYHKFFEVMYNRLDRFHYEYRHHEKYNSTLLLLMERICLVTKLITVQLVVSGLVLALTPVVQYIFKGEKLMPYAIVIGFTDPEITSHFLMNITIQYYLLFVGIPGFLAAESVLILFVTSVAGYADVLKNKIDEMNDVLLEAENSKDRTAVKLKLREILLLHQRVLE
;
A
#
# COMPACT_ATOMS: atom_id res chain seq x y z
N MET A 1 -7.84 -21.20 -6.60
CA MET A 1 -6.61 -21.45 -7.38
C MET A 1 -5.44 -21.52 -6.41
N LYS A 2 -4.76 -22.68 -6.33
CA LYS A 2 -3.46 -22.79 -5.65
C LYS A 2 -2.37 -22.48 -6.69
N PHE A 3 -1.56 -21.46 -6.46
CA PHE A 3 -0.45 -21.11 -7.35
C PHE A 3 0.70 -22.10 -7.10
N LYS A 4 1.40 -22.51 -8.17
CA LYS A 4 2.59 -23.37 -8.08
C LYS A 4 3.90 -22.59 -8.12
N LEU A 5 3.88 -21.40 -8.72
CA LEU A 5 5.04 -20.53 -8.88
C LEU A 5 4.85 -19.26 -8.05
N SER A 6 5.91 -18.86 -7.34
CA SER A 6 5.91 -17.61 -6.56
C SER A 6 5.76 -16.38 -7.45
N HIS A 7 6.33 -16.41 -8.66
CA HIS A 7 6.25 -15.33 -9.66
C HIS A 7 4.81 -15.05 -10.11
N ASP A 8 4.01 -16.08 -10.39
CA ASP A 8 2.60 -15.89 -10.81
C ASP A 8 1.77 -15.19 -9.72
N LEU A 9 2.02 -15.56 -8.45
CA LEU A 9 1.34 -14.95 -7.30
C LEU A 9 1.80 -13.51 -7.09
N TYR A 10 3.09 -13.23 -7.28
CA TYR A 10 3.65 -11.88 -7.29
C TYR A 10 2.99 -11.00 -8.35
N VAL A 11 2.94 -11.44 -9.61
CA VAL A 11 2.30 -10.69 -10.72
C VAL A 11 0.83 -10.43 -10.44
N LYS A 12 0.10 -11.42 -9.91
CA LYS A 12 -1.29 -11.23 -9.51
C LYS A 12 -1.44 -10.16 -8.44
N ASN A 13 -0.64 -10.21 -7.38
CA ASN A 13 -0.66 -9.22 -6.32
C ASN A 13 -0.34 -7.82 -6.87
N LEU A 14 0.66 -7.73 -7.75
CA LEU A 14 1.05 -6.49 -8.42
C LEU A 14 -0.11 -5.88 -9.22
N ASN A 15 -0.81 -6.69 -10.02
CA ASN A 15 -1.97 -6.24 -10.79
C ASN A 15 -3.11 -5.73 -9.90
N SER A 16 -3.32 -6.33 -8.72
CA SER A 16 -4.29 -5.80 -7.75
C SER A 16 -3.88 -4.43 -7.21
N ILE A 17 -2.59 -4.23 -6.90
CA ILE A 17 -2.07 -2.93 -6.45
C ILE A 17 -2.25 -1.86 -7.53
N ARG A 18 -1.92 -2.18 -8.79
CA ARG A 18 -2.11 -1.27 -9.94
C ARG A 18 -3.56 -0.88 -10.12
N TRP A 19 -4.46 -1.85 -9.98
CA TRP A 19 -5.90 -1.58 -10.04
C TRP A 19 -6.35 -0.60 -8.95
N TYR A 20 -5.91 -0.78 -7.70
CA TYR A 20 -6.20 0.18 -6.62
C TYR A 20 -5.61 1.57 -6.89
N ALA A 21 -4.36 1.64 -7.37
CA ALA A 21 -3.66 2.90 -7.66
C ALA A 21 -4.30 3.67 -8.83
N SER A 22 -4.98 2.98 -9.75
CA SER A 22 -5.65 3.61 -10.89
C SER A 22 -6.77 4.58 -10.48
N PHE A 23 -7.43 4.36 -9.34
CA PHE A 23 -8.49 5.23 -8.82
C PHE A 23 -8.01 6.65 -8.47
N VAL A 24 -6.74 6.78 -8.07
CA VAL A 24 -6.07 8.04 -7.75
C VAL A 24 -5.18 8.54 -8.91
N GLY A 25 -5.16 7.82 -10.03
CA GLY A 25 -4.29 8.10 -11.17
C GLY A 25 -2.80 7.97 -10.84
N LEU A 26 -2.42 7.13 -9.88
CA LEU A 26 -1.02 6.89 -9.47
C LEU A 26 -0.55 5.49 -9.88
N ASP A 27 -0.84 5.02 -11.09
CA ASP A 27 -0.22 3.77 -11.60
C ASP A 27 1.27 4.00 -11.91
N ILE A 28 2.07 4.18 -10.85
CA ILE A 28 3.52 4.41 -10.91
C ILE A 28 4.30 3.22 -11.50
N MET A 29 3.62 2.09 -11.73
CA MET A 29 4.20 0.88 -12.31
C MET A 29 4.05 0.83 -13.83
N GLU A 30 3.31 1.77 -14.42
CA GLU A 30 3.24 1.88 -15.87
C GLU A 30 4.55 2.45 -16.42
N PRO A 31 5.16 1.80 -17.43
CA PRO A 31 6.40 2.30 -18.03
C PRO A 31 6.16 3.69 -18.63
N ASN A 32 6.89 4.69 -18.13
CA ASN A 32 6.71 6.13 -18.41
C ASN A 32 5.47 6.77 -17.78
N TYR A 33 5.16 6.41 -16.53
CA TYR A 33 4.13 7.06 -15.73
C TYR A 33 4.16 8.60 -15.85
N LYS A 34 3.00 9.19 -16.12
CA LYS A 34 2.76 10.64 -16.08
C LYS A 34 1.52 10.93 -15.23
N PRO A 35 1.56 11.97 -14.37
CA PRO A 35 0.38 12.42 -13.65
C PRO A 35 -0.76 12.72 -14.63
N ASN A 36 -1.94 12.17 -14.35
CA ASN A 36 -3.13 12.33 -15.18
C ASN A 36 -4.12 13.30 -14.51
N VAL A 37 -5.23 13.60 -15.18
CA VAL A 37 -6.33 14.43 -14.66
C VAL A 37 -6.85 13.89 -13.33
N LEU A 38 -6.90 12.57 -13.15
CA LEU A 38 -7.30 11.93 -11.89
C LEU A 38 -6.33 12.27 -10.74
N THR A 39 -5.03 12.31 -11.01
CA THR A 39 -4.01 12.70 -10.03
C THR A 39 -4.16 14.15 -9.62
N ALA A 40 -4.41 15.04 -10.60
CA ALA A 40 -4.65 16.46 -10.35
C ALA A 40 -5.94 16.69 -9.56
N LEU A 41 -7.02 15.96 -9.89
CA LEU A 41 -8.30 16.02 -9.19
C LEU A 41 -8.14 15.55 -7.74
N ALA A 42 -7.50 14.39 -7.51
CA ALA A 42 -7.25 13.88 -6.17
C ALA A 42 -6.41 14.87 -5.33
N CYS A 43 -5.35 15.45 -5.92
CA CYS A 43 -4.52 16.45 -5.27
C CYS A 43 -5.32 17.71 -4.90
N CYS A 44 -6.17 18.19 -5.80
CA CYS A 44 -7.02 19.35 -5.58
C CYS A 44 -8.01 19.11 -4.43
N VAL A 45 -8.73 17.99 -4.46
CA VAL A 45 -9.72 17.66 -3.43
C VAL A 45 -9.05 17.51 -2.07
N ILE A 46 -7.93 16.77 -1.98
CA ILE A 46 -7.17 16.62 -0.73
C ILE A 46 -6.72 17.99 -0.19
N SER A 47 -6.21 18.87 -1.06
CA SER A 47 -5.75 20.21 -0.66
C SER A 47 -6.90 21.07 -0.12
N VAL A 48 -8.05 21.05 -0.79
CA VAL A 48 -9.26 21.76 -0.34
C VAL A 48 -9.73 21.23 1.01
N THR A 49 -9.74 19.91 1.21
CA THR A 49 -10.14 19.29 2.48
C THR A 49 -9.18 19.63 3.62
N LEU A 50 -7.86 19.62 3.37
CA LEU A 50 -6.88 20.03 4.37
C LEU A 50 -7.06 21.48 4.80
N LEU A 51 -7.28 22.40 3.85
CA LEU A 51 -7.52 23.81 4.16
C LEU A 51 -8.85 24.01 4.89
N SER A 52 -9.85 23.18 4.57
CA SER A 52 -11.16 23.20 5.23
C SER A 52 -11.12 22.75 6.69
N GLU A 53 -10.07 22.04 7.11
CA GLU A 53 -9.89 21.67 8.52
C GLU A 53 -9.78 22.91 9.42
N PHE A 54 -9.06 23.96 8.99
CA PHE A 54 -8.93 25.18 9.78
C PHE A 54 -10.29 25.84 10.04
N TYR A 55 -11.17 25.82 9.03
CA TYR A 55 -12.54 26.31 9.16
C TYR A 55 -13.38 25.39 10.06
N THR A 56 -13.19 24.08 9.94
CA THR A 56 -13.88 23.07 10.74
C THR A 56 -13.58 23.23 12.24
N VAL A 57 -12.32 23.47 12.60
CA VAL A 57 -11.88 23.74 13.98
C VAL A 57 -12.57 24.98 14.54
N TRP A 58 -12.68 26.03 13.73
CA TRP A 58 -13.38 27.26 14.12
C TRP A 58 -14.89 27.03 14.30
N TYR A 59 -15.53 26.33 13.36
CA TYR A 59 -16.97 26.03 13.40
C TYR A 59 -17.37 25.15 14.58
N TYR A 60 -16.61 24.09 14.86
CA TYR A 60 -16.87 23.16 15.96
C TYR A 60 -16.16 23.51 17.28
N TRP A 61 -15.57 24.70 17.41
CA TRP A 61 -14.87 25.14 18.62
C TRP A 61 -15.61 24.84 19.96
N PRO A 62 -16.93 25.07 20.08
CA PRO A 62 -17.64 24.77 21.33
C PRO A 62 -17.90 23.27 21.56
N ASN A 63 -17.76 22.41 20.54
CA ASN A 63 -18.06 20.98 20.60
C ASN A 63 -16.77 20.13 20.53
N LEU A 64 -16.23 19.81 21.72
CA LEU A 64 -15.00 19.03 21.85
C LEU A 64 -15.07 17.65 21.18
N VAL A 65 -16.22 16.98 21.20
CA VAL A 65 -16.38 15.65 20.59
C VAL A 65 -16.21 15.74 19.08
N LYS A 66 -16.86 16.72 18.44
CA LYS A 66 -16.73 16.97 17.00
C LYS A 66 -15.31 17.38 16.62
N LEU A 67 -14.65 18.14 17.47
CA LEU A 67 -13.25 18.53 17.27
C LEU A 67 -12.30 17.33 17.32
N MET A 68 -12.51 16.39 18.25
CA MET A 68 -11.73 15.14 18.33
C MET A 68 -11.97 14.24 17.12
N GLU A 69 -13.23 14.11 16.67
CA GLU A 69 -13.57 13.39 15.43
C GLU A 69 -12.85 14.00 14.23
N SER A 70 -12.89 15.33 14.09
CA SER A 70 -12.22 16.07 13.01
C SER A 70 -10.71 15.86 13.03
N ALA A 71 -10.08 16.00 14.20
CA ALA A 71 -8.64 15.81 14.37
C ALA A 71 -8.19 14.38 13.99
N ALA A 72 -8.99 13.35 14.30
CA ALA A 72 -8.70 11.98 13.90
C ALA A 72 -8.71 11.81 12.38
N ILE A 73 -9.70 12.39 11.69
CA ILE A 73 -9.75 12.36 10.21
C ILE A 73 -8.61 13.18 9.60
N TYR A 74 -8.27 14.32 10.19
CA TYR A 74 -7.15 15.14 9.75
C TYR A 74 -5.81 14.38 9.81
N GLY A 75 -5.60 13.58 10.86
CA GLY A 75 -4.44 12.68 10.96
C GLY A 75 -4.36 11.68 9.80
N ILE A 76 -5.49 11.09 9.41
CA ILE A 76 -5.57 10.18 8.26
C ILE A 76 -5.27 10.95 6.96
N LEU A 77 -5.83 12.15 6.78
CA LEU A 77 -5.57 12.97 5.59
C LEU A 77 -4.08 13.31 5.45
N ILE A 78 -3.40 13.72 6.53
CA ILE A 78 -1.96 13.98 6.52
C ILE A 78 -1.17 12.73 6.09
N GLN A 79 -1.52 11.56 6.63
CA GLN A 79 -0.87 10.30 6.23
C GLN A 79 -1.09 10.01 4.75
N GLY A 80 -2.31 10.23 4.24
CA GLY A 80 -2.65 10.09 2.83
C GLY A 80 -1.81 11.01 1.95
N VAL A 81 -1.67 12.27 2.33
CA VAL A 81 -0.85 13.27 1.62
C VAL A 81 0.61 12.87 1.60
N ALA A 82 1.16 12.44 2.73
CA ALA A 82 2.56 12.02 2.82
C ALA A 82 2.82 10.82 1.88
N LYS A 83 1.93 9.83 1.86
CA LYS A 83 2.01 8.67 0.95
C LYS A 83 1.88 9.08 -0.51
N PHE A 84 0.91 9.94 -0.83
CA PHE A 84 0.66 10.44 -2.17
C PHE A 84 1.86 11.24 -2.71
N TYR A 85 2.40 12.14 -1.89
CA TYR A 85 3.60 12.92 -2.21
C TYR A 85 4.82 12.02 -2.42
N THR A 86 5.02 11.02 -1.55
CA THR A 86 6.14 10.07 -1.65
C THR A 86 6.04 9.28 -2.95
N ALA A 87 4.84 8.78 -3.30
CA ALA A 87 4.61 8.06 -4.55
C ALA A 87 4.94 8.92 -5.78
N LEU A 88 4.51 10.19 -5.80
CA LEU A 88 4.80 11.11 -6.90
C LEU A 88 6.28 11.46 -7.01
N ARG A 89 6.90 11.84 -5.88
CA ARG A 89 8.29 12.32 -5.83
C ARG A 89 9.29 11.21 -6.16
N TYR A 90 9.02 10.00 -5.66
CA TYR A 90 9.94 8.86 -5.73
C TYR A 90 9.42 7.73 -6.65
N HIS A 91 8.56 8.03 -7.63
CA HIS A 91 8.02 7.01 -8.56
C HIS A 91 9.10 6.14 -9.23
N LYS A 92 10.24 6.74 -9.65
CA LYS A 92 11.36 5.99 -10.25
C LYS A 92 11.99 4.99 -9.28
N PHE A 93 12.07 5.34 -8.00
CA PHE A 93 12.58 4.41 -6.97
C PHE A 93 11.66 3.20 -6.87
N PHE A 94 10.35 3.43 -6.84
CA PHE A 94 9.36 2.35 -6.82
C PHE A 94 9.43 1.48 -8.06
N GLU A 95 9.53 2.05 -9.26
CA GLU A 95 9.70 1.33 -10.53
C GLU A 95 10.92 0.39 -10.49
N VAL A 96 12.09 0.89 -10.05
CA VAL A 96 13.30 0.09 -9.90
C VAL A 96 13.12 -1.04 -8.89
N MET A 97 12.47 -0.77 -7.76
CA MET A 97 12.19 -1.77 -6.73
C MET A 97 11.25 -2.87 -7.22
N TYR A 98 10.22 -2.54 -8.00
CA TYR A 98 9.34 -3.53 -8.62
C TYR A 98 10.10 -4.42 -9.60
N ASN A 99 10.83 -3.83 -10.53
CA ASN A 99 11.59 -4.58 -11.53
C ASN A 99 12.62 -5.52 -10.87
N ARG A 100 13.22 -5.09 -9.77
CA ARG A 100 14.14 -5.90 -9.01
C ARG A 100 13.44 -7.08 -8.32
N LEU A 101 12.28 -6.86 -7.72
CA LEU A 101 11.50 -7.90 -7.06
C LEU A 101 10.92 -8.90 -8.07
N ASP A 102 10.46 -8.43 -9.22
CA ASP A 102 10.02 -9.26 -10.35
C ASP A 102 11.16 -10.18 -10.81
N ARG A 103 12.35 -9.61 -11.07
CA ARG A 103 13.53 -10.39 -11.45
C ARG A 103 13.92 -11.40 -10.37
N PHE A 104 13.81 -11.04 -9.09
CA PHE A 104 14.11 -11.93 -7.97
C PHE A 104 13.18 -13.15 -7.95
N HIS A 105 11.87 -12.94 -8.08
CA HIS A 105 10.91 -14.05 -8.18
C HIS A 105 11.11 -14.88 -9.46
N TYR A 106 11.49 -14.25 -10.56
CA TYR A 106 11.76 -14.93 -11.83
C TYR A 106 13.01 -15.81 -11.77
N GLU A 107 14.12 -15.32 -11.21
CA GLU A 107 15.41 -16.01 -11.12
C GLU A 107 15.29 -17.33 -10.34
N TYR A 108 14.53 -17.34 -9.24
CA TYR A 108 14.40 -18.49 -8.36
C TYR A 108 13.21 -19.40 -8.66
N ARG A 109 12.45 -19.15 -9.74
CA ARG A 109 11.21 -19.89 -10.05
C ARG A 109 11.43 -21.38 -10.35
N HIS A 110 12.60 -21.74 -10.86
CA HIS A 110 12.93 -23.11 -11.27
C HIS A 110 13.59 -23.94 -10.17
N HIS A 111 13.94 -23.32 -9.04
CA HIS A 111 14.60 -24.01 -7.94
C HIS A 111 13.56 -24.36 -6.86
N GLU A 112 13.30 -25.64 -6.66
CA GLU A 112 12.16 -26.11 -5.85
C GLU A 112 12.18 -25.59 -4.40
N LYS A 113 13.34 -25.63 -3.73
CA LYS A 113 13.52 -25.14 -2.35
C LYS A 113 13.34 -23.62 -2.22
N TYR A 114 13.84 -22.85 -3.18
CA TYR A 114 13.73 -21.38 -3.14
C TYR A 114 12.32 -20.93 -3.54
N ASN A 115 11.76 -21.53 -4.59
CA ASN A 115 10.41 -21.20 -5.05
C ASN A 115 9.35 -21.51 -3.99
N SER A 116 9.46 -22.64 -3.28
CA SER A 116 8.51 -22.98 -2.20
C SER A 116 8.59 -21.99 -1.04
N THR A 117 9.80 -21.57 -0.66
CA THR A 117 10.02 -20.55 0.38
C THR A 117 9.43 -19.20 -0.03
N LEU A 118 9.73 -18.74 -1.26
CA LEU A 118 9.21 -17.49 -1.81
C LEU A 118 7.69 -17.52 -2.04
N LEU A 119 7.14 -18.68 -2.39
CA LEU A 119 5.70 -18.86 -2.56
C LEU A 119 4.99 -18.69 -1.22
N LEU A 120 5.49 -19.33 -0.17
CA LEU A 120 4.93 -19.21 1.19
C LEU A 120 5.02 -17.77 1.71
N LEU A 121 6.11 -17.05 1.42
CA LEU A 121 6.23 -15.63 1.72
C LEU A 121 5.17 -14.81 0.98
N MET A 122 4.99 -15.03 -0.33
CA MET A 122 3.99 -14.33 -1.12
C MET A 122 2.56 -14.65 -0.68
N GLU A 123 2.28 -15.89 -0.26
CA GLU A 123 0.99 -16.25 0.33
C GLU A 123 0.72 -15.47 1.62
N ARG A 124 1.74 -15.31 2.47
CA ARG A 124 1.64 -14.46 3.68
C ARG A 124 1.40 -13.00 3.33
N ILE A 125 2.11 -12.46 2.35
CA ILE A 125 1.90 -11.08 1.86
C ILE A 125 0.46 -10.92 1.38
N CYS A 126 -0.03 -11.81 0.52
CA CYS A 126 -1.41 -11.75 0.02
C CYS A 126 -2.44 -11.89 1.14
N LEU A 127 -2.19 -12.72 2.15
CA LEU A 127 -3.07 -12.88 3.31
C LEU A 127 -3.13 -11.59 4.12
N VAL A 128 -1.99 -10.99 4.46
CA VAL A 128 -1.92 -9.73 5.22
C VAL A 128 -2.58 -8.60 4.43
N THR A 129 -2.27 -8.46 3.14
CA THR A 129 -2.93 -7.49 2.27
C THR A 129 -4.44 -7.68 2.25
N LYS A 130 -4.93 -8.92 2.14
CA LYS A 130 -6.36 -9.22 2.17
C LYS A 130 -7.01 -8.85 3.50
N LEU A 131 -6.35 -9.10 4.63
CA LEU A 131 -6.87 -8.70 5.94
C LEU A 131 -7.01 -7.18 6.04
N ILE A 132 -6.02 -6.42 5.58
CA ILE A 132 -6.06 -4.96 5.54
C ILE A 132 -7.14 -4.47 4.56
N THR A 133 -7.31 -5.13 3.40
CA THR A 133 -8.41 -4.85 2.48
C THR A 133 -9.76 -5.01 3.14
N VAL A 134 -9.99 -6.13 3.83
CA VAL A 134 -11.25 -6.36 4.54
C VAL A 134 -11.46 -5.30 5.62
N GLN A 135 -10.44 -4.99 6.42
CA GLN A 135 -10.53 -3.96 7.45
C GLN A 135 -10.90 -2.60 6.87
N LEU A 136 -10.19 -2.11 5.86
CA LEU A 136 -10.43 -0.80 5.25
C LEU A 136 -11.79 -0.73 4.54
N VAL A 137 -12.21 -1.80 3.85
CA VAL A 137 -13.53 -1.85 3.20
C VAL A 137 -14.65 -1.86 4.23
N VAL A 138 -14.53 -2.62 5.31
CA VAL A 138 -15.52 -2.65 6.39
C VAL A 138 -15.59 -1.29 7.09
N SER A 139 -14.46 -0.67 7.45
CA SER A 139 -14.42 0.67 8.02
C SER A 139 -15.04 1.71 7.07
N GLY A 140 -14.74 1.63 5.78
CA GLY A 140 -15.35 2.48 4.76
C GLY A 140 -16.86 2.32 4.65
N LEU A 141 -17.36 1.09 4.66
CA LEU A 141 -18.80 0.81 4.61
C LEU A 141 -19.51 1.33 5.86
N VAL A 142 -18.92 1.16 7.04
CA VAL A 142 -19.49 1.71 8.29
C VAL A 142 -19.59 3.22 8.20
N LEU A 143 -18.53 3.92 7.76
CA LEU A 143 -18.54 5.37 7.59
C LEU A 143 -19.55 5.83 6.54
N ALA A 144 -19.67 5.11 5.42
CA ALA A 144 -20.61 5.42 4.35
C ALA A 144 -22.09 5.24 4.77
N LEU A 145 -22.38 4.24 5.61
CA LEU A 145 -23.74 3.91 6.06
C LEU A 145 -24.16 4.71 7.30
N THR A 146 -23.22 5.20 8.11
CA THR A 146 -23.52 5.94 9.35
C THR A 146 -24.49 7.11 9.14
N PRO A 147 -24.30 8.00 8.15
CA PRO A 147 -25.25 9.06 7.83
C PRO A 147 -26.67 8.58 7.56
N VAL A 148 -26.81 7.50 6.77
CA VAL A 148 -28.11 6.94 6.36
C VAL A 148 -28.85 6.36 7.56
N VAL A 149 -28.12 5.62 8.40
CA VAL A 149 -28.67 5.04 9.63
C VAL A 149 -29.13 6.14 10.58
N GLN A 150 -28.30 7.15 10.83
CA GLN A 150 -28.67 8.26 11.72
C GLN A 150 -29.88 9.04 11.20
N TYR A 151 -29.97 9.25 9.89
CA TYR A 151 -31.12 9.92 9.27
C TYR A 151 -32.41 9.12 9.44
N ILE A 152 -32.39 7.79 9.23
CA ILE A 152 -33.59 6.94 9.38
C ILE A 152 -34.06 6.86 10.84
N PHE A 153 -33.14 6.70 11.80
CA PHE A 153 -33.50 6.48 13.20
C PHE A 153 -33.77 7.76 13.99
N LYS A 154 -33.05 8.85 13.71
CA LYS A 154 -33.15 10.10 14.47
C LYS A 154 -33.70 11.28 13.67
N GLY A 155 -33.79 11.17 12.35
CA GLY A 155 -34.15 12.29 11.47
C GLY A 155 -33.04 13.36 11.35
N GLU A 156 -31.85 13.10 11.90
CA GLU A 156 -30.74 14.06 11.94
C GLU A 156 -29.86 13.93 10.69
N LYS A 157 -29.48 15.07 10.12
CA LYS A 157 -28.51 15.13 9.02
C LYS A 157 -27.09 15.04 9.58
N LEU A 158 -26.44 13.91 9.36
CA LEU A 158 -25.03 13.71 9.75
C LEU A 158 -24.15 13.55 8.52
N MET A 159 -22.94 14.10 8.56
CA MET A 159 -21.93 13.92 7.52
C MET A 159 -21.03 12.71 7.83
N PRO A 160 -20.51 11.98 6.81
CA PRO A 160 -19.57 10.87 7.01
C PRO A 160 -18.33 11.24 7.84
N TYR A 161 -17.80 12.44 7.64
CA TYR A 161 -16.68 13.01 8.36
C TYR A 161 -17.12 14.30 9.07
N ALA A 162 -16.54 14.57 10.23
CA ALA A 162 -16.73 15.81 10.95
C ALA A 162 -15.94 16.99 10.35
N ILE A 163 -15.77 17.03 9.01
CA ILE A 163 -15.07 18.08 8.27
C ILE A 163 -16.07 18.91 7.49
N VAL A 164 -16.03 20.23 7.69
CA VAL A 164 -16.85 21.21 6.99
C VAL A 164 -16.00 21.95 5.98
N ILE A 165 -16.40 21.93 4.72
CA ILE A 165 -15.73 22.70 3.66
C ILE A 165 -15.76 24.19 4.02
N GLY A 166 -14.64 24.87 3.79
CA GLY A 166 -14.53 26.30 4.07
C GLY A 166 -15.68 27.11 3.46
N PHE A 167 -16.21 28.06 4.23
CA PHE A 167 -17.32 28.95 3.86
C PHE A 167 -18.67 28.23 3.61
N THR A 168 -18.82 26.99 4.08
CA THR A 168 -20.10 26.28 4.03
C THR A 168 -20.77 26.21 5.39
N ASP A 169 -22.09 26.10 5.36
CA ASP A 169 -22.92 25.91 6.55
C ASP A 169 -23.75 24.63 6.38
N PRO A 170 -23.47 23.56 7.14
CA PRO A 170 -24.20 22.29 7.08
C PRO A 170 -25.72 22.41 7.33
N GLU A 171 -26.21 23.51 7.92
CA GLU A 171 -27.64 23.73 8.10
C GLU A 171 -28.36 24.00 6.77
N ILE A 172 -27.65 24.62 5.82
CA ILE A 172 -28.16 24.92 4.48
C ILE A 172 -28.09 23.65 3.62
N THR A 173 -29.22 23.21 3.06
CA THR A 173 -29.31 21.96 2.30
C THR A 173 -28.34 21.86 1.12
N SER A 174 -28.10 22.95 0.39
CA SER A 174 -27.14 22.96 -0.74
C SER A 174 -25.69 22.76 -0.27
N HIS A 175 -25.30 23.41 0.84
CA HIS A 175 -23.99 23.29 1.45
C HIS A 175 -23.77 21.90 2.05
N PHE A 176 -24.79 21.34 2.71
CA PHE A 176 -24.78 19.97 3.18
C PHE A 176 -24.55 18.96 2.05
N LEU A 177 -25.28 19.12 0.93
CA LEU A 177 -25.13 18.25 -0.23
C LEU A 177 -23.73 18.37 -0.85
N MET A 178 -23.16 19.57 -0.90
CA MET A 178 -21.79 19.76 -1.38
C MET A 178 -20.75 19.04 -0.48
N ASN A 179 -20.88 19.19 0.84
CA ASN A 179 -20.02 18.51 1.81
C ASN A 179 -20.13 16.99 1.65
N ILE A 180 -21.34 16.45 1.61
CA ILE A 180 -21.55 15.01 1.53
C ILE A 180 -20.97 14.43 0.23
N THR A 181 -21.13 15.12 -0.91
CA THR A 181 -20.57 14.69 -2.19
C THR A 181 -19.05 14.62 -2.16
N ILE A 182 -18.38 15.63 -1.62
CA ILE A 182 -16.90 15.65 -1.53
C ILE A 182 -16.41 14.57 -0.56
N GLN A 183 -17.08 14.39 0.58
CA GLN A 183 -16.71 13.35 1.55
C GLN A 183 -16.91 11.94 0.99
N TYR A 184 -18.00 11.67 0.25
CA TYR A 184 -18.18 10.39 -0.43
C TYR A 184 -17.15 10.18 -1.56
N TYR A 185 -16.79 11.22 -2.29
CA TYR A 185 -15.70 11.14 -3.27
C TYR A 185 -14.37 10.77 -2.60
N LEU A 186 -14.04 11.42 -1.47
CA LEU A 186 -12.85 11.09 -0.68
C LEU A 186 -12.88 9.65 -0.16
N LEU A 187 -14.04 9.15 0.26
CA LEU A 187 -14.19 7.77 0.71
C LEU A 187 -13.99 6.79 -0.45
N PHE A 188 -14.60 7.07 -1.60
CA PHE A 188 -14.54 6.23 -2.80
C PHE A 188 -13.14 6.16 -3.41
N VAL A 189 -12.43 7.28 -3.47
CA VAL A 189 -11.07 7.37 -4.06
C VAL A 189 -9.99 7.08 -3.02
N GLY A 190 -10.20 7.50 -1.77
CA GLY A 190 -9.25 7.36 -0.68
C GLY A 190 -9.05 5.90 -0.27
N ILE A 191 -10.10 5.09 -0.16
CA ILE A 191 -9.97 3.68 0.24
C ILE A 191 -9.05 2.91 -0.73
N PRO A 192 -9.27 2.91 -2.06
CA PRO A 192 -8.33 2.31 -3.00
C PRO A 192 -6.92 2.93 -2.94
N GLY A 193 -6.81 4.25 -2.80
CA GLY A 193 -5.50 4.92 -2.69
C GLY A 193 -4.69 4.44 -1.48
N PHE A 194 -5.32 4.33 -0.31
CA PHE A 194 -4.71 3.77 0.90
C PHE A 194 -4.37 2.29 0.74
N LEU A 195 -5.26 1.51 0.13
CA LEU A 195 -5.02 0.09 -0.13
C LEU A 195 -3.82 -0.13 -1.04
N ALA A 196 -3.68 0.69 -2.09
CA ALA A 196 -2.50 0.66 -2.95
C ALA A 196 -1.25 0.92 -2.11
N ALA A 197 -1.19 2.04 -1.38
CA ALA A 197 -0.02 2.44 -0.60
C ALA A 197 0.38 1.39 0.45
N GLU A 198 -0.57 0.86 1.22
CA GLU A 198 -0.30 -0.18 2.23
C GLU A 198 0.19 -1.49 1.59
N SER A 199 -0.43 -1.91 0.48
CA SER A 199 -0.03 -3.13 -0.22
C SER A 199 1.39 -3.01 -0.77
N VAL A 200 1.77 -1.83 -1.26
CA VAL A 200 3.13 -1.53 -1.71
C VAL A 200 4.14 -1.65 -0.56
N LEU A 201 3.83 -1.03 0.58
CA LEU A 201 4.71 -1.07 1.76
C LEU A 201 4.91 -2.51 2.26
N ILE A 202 3.83 -3.28 2.38
CA ILE A 202 3.90 -4.67 2.83
C ILE A 202 4.70 -5.52 1.88
N LEU A 203 4.50 -5.36 0.57
CA LEU A 203 5.24 -6.09 -0.45
C LEU A 203 6.75 -5.82 -0.30
N PHE A 204 7.17 -4.56 -0.19
CA PHE A 204 8.59 -4.23 -0.07
C PHE A 204 9.19 -4.66 1.26
N VAL A 205 8.57 -4.31 2.39
CA VAL A 205 9.09 -4.68 3.73
C VAL A 205 9.19 -6.19 3.86
N THR A 206 8.18 -6.93 3.42
CA THR A 206 8.18 -8.40 3.51
C THR A 206 9.12 -9.04 2.49
N SER A 207 9.35 -8.42 1.32
CA SER A 207 10.33 -8.92 0.35
C SER A 207 11.75 -8.95 0.89
N VAL A 208 12.10 -8.05 1.82
CA VAL A 208 13.40 -8.08 2.52
C VAL A 208 13.57 -9.37 3.32
N ALA A 209 12.52 -9.85 3.99
CA ALA A 209 12.55 -11.15 4.64
C ALA A 209 12.74 -12.29 3.63
N GLY A 210 12.15 -12.18 2.44
CA GLY A 210 12.37 -13.12 1.34
C GLY A 210 13.82 -13.19 0.87
N TYR A 211 14.51 -12.05 0.77
CA TYR A 211 15.94 -12.04 0.49
C TYR A 211 16.75 -12.74 1.58
N ALA A 212 16.42 -12.51 2.85
CA ALA A 212 17.08 -13.15 3.98
C ALA A 212 16.88 -14.68 3.98
N ASP A 213 15.66 -15.14 3.68
CA ASP A 213 15.34 -16.56 3.61
C ASP A 213 16.08 -17.27 2.45
N VAL A 214 16.17 -16.63 1.29
CA VAL A 214 16.96 -17.16 0.15
C VAL A 214 18.45 -17.16 0.48
N LEU A 215 18.97 -16.12 1.13
CA LEU A 215 20.36 -16.05 1.57
C LEU A 215 20.69 -17.17 2.56
N LYS A 216 19.81 -17.41 3.54
CA LYS A 216 19.94 -18.52 4.49
C LYS A 216 20.01 -19.86 3.76
N ASN A 217 19.07 -20.11 2.84
CA ASN A 217 19.05 -21.35 2.07
C ASN A 217 20.33 -21.54 1.22
N LYS A 218 20.91 -20.45 0.67
CA LYS A 218 22.20 -20.50 -0.05
C LYS A 218 23.38 -20.80 0.87
N ILE A 219 23.38 -20.26 2.09
CA ILE A 219 24.42 -20.56 3.10
C ILE A 219 24.34 -22.03 3.51
N ASP A 220 23.13 -22.56 3.71
CA ASP A 220 22.93 -23.98 4.03
C ASP A 220 23.48 -24.88 2.90
N GLU A 221 23.17 -24.57 1.63
CA GLU A 221 23.75 -25.30 0.48
C GLU A 221 25.28 -25.20 0.41
N MET A 222 25.84 -24.03 0.74
CA MET A 222 27.30 -23.88 0.78
C MET A 222 27.90 -24.74 1.89
N ASN A 223 27.24 -24.85 3.04
CA ASN A 223 27.68 -25.68 4.15
C ASN A 223 27.67 -27.17 3.76
N ASP A 224 26.64 -27.62 3.04
CA ASP A 224 26.59 -28.99 2.51
C ASP A 224 27.75 -29.26 1.54
N VAL A 225 28.01 -28.34 0.60
CA VAL A 225 29.14 -28.43 -0.34
C VAL A 225 30.50 -28.39 0.39
N LEU A 226 30.61 -27.64 1.48
CA LEU A 226 31.81 -27.60 2.31
C LEU A 226 32.09 -28.95 2.99
N LEU A 227 31.04 -29.61 3.50
CA LEU A 227 31.14 -30.94 4.12
C LEU A 227 31.51 -32.00 3.08
N GLU A 228 30.94 -31.94 1.87
CA GLU A 228 31.30 -32.85 0.78
C GLU A 228 32.73 -32.64 0.27
N ALA A 229 33.19 -31.38 0.25
CA ALA A 229 34.53 -31.01 -0.21
C ALA A 229 35.62 -31.21 0.86
N GLU A 230 35.30 -31.64 2.07
CA GLU A 230 36.28 -31.86 3.16
C GLU A 230 37.38 -32.87 2.75
N ASN A 231 37.02 -33.83 1.89
CA ASN A 231 37.93 -34.85 1.36
C ASN A 231 38.50 -34.54 -0.04
N SER A 232 38.13 -33.41 -0.65
CA SER A 232 38.56 -33.03 -2.01
C SER A 232 39.49 -31.81 -1.98
N LYS A 233 40.56 -31.83 -2.79
CA LYS A 233 41.46 -30.67 -2.95
C LYS A 233 40.84 -29.54 -3.77
N ASP A 234 39.77 -29.81 -4.53
CA ASP A 234 39.12 -28.81 -5.37
C ASP A 234 38.07 -28.02 -4.60
N ARG A 235 38.40 -26.77 -4.25
CA ARG A 235 37.52 -25.83 -3.56
C ARG A 235 36.82 -24.85 -4.50
N THR A 236 36.85 -25.10 -5.80
CA THR A 236 36.27 -24.19 -6.81
C THR A 236 34.76 -24.02 -6.61
N ALA A 237 34.04 -25.10 -6.30
CA ALA A 237 32.60 -25.08 -6.03
C ALA A 237 32.24 -24.19 -4.81
N VAL A 238 33.03 -24.28 -3.73
CA VAL A 238 32.86 -23.46 -2.52
C VAL A 238 33.10 -21.98 -2.83
N LYS A 239 34.16 -21.65 -3.57
CA LYS A 239 34.45 -20.25 -3.97
C LYS A 239 33.33 -19.66 -4.82
N LEU A 240 32.73 -20.46 -5.70
CA LEU A 240 31.64 -20.03 -6.56
C LEU A 240 30.37 -19.74 -5.74
N LYS A 241 30.00 -20.64 -4.81
CA LYS A 241 28.87 -20.42 -3.89
C LYS A 241 29.07 -19.21 -2.98
N LEU A 242 30.29 -19.01 -2.46
CA LEU A 242 30.60 -17.81 -1.66
C LEU A 242 30.45 -16.52 -2.48
N ARG A 243 30.88 -16.52 -3.74
CA ARG A 243 30.68 -15.37 -4.64
C ARG A 243 29.21 -15.09 -4.89
N GLU A 244 28.38 -16.12 -5.09
CA GLU A 244 26.93 -15.95 -5.23
C GLU A 244 26.29 -15.34 -3.97
N ILE A 245 26.70 -15.78 -2.79
CA ILE A 245 26.24 -15.25 -1.50
C ILE A 245 26.63 -13.77 -1.36
N LEU A 246 27.89 -13.42 -1.68
CA LEU A 246 28.37 -12.03 -1.64
C LEU A 246 27.59 -11.13 -2.61
N LEU A 247 27.35 -11.60 -3.84
CA LEU A 247 26.57 -10.85 -4.83
C LEU A 247 25.10 -10.69 -4.41
N LEU A 248 24.51 -11.70 -3.78
CA LEU A 248 23.15 -11.61 -3.25
C LEU A 248 23.09 -10.63 -2.07
N HIS A 249 24.07 -10.65 -1.16
CA HIS A 249 24.14 -9.73 -0.03
C HIS A 249 24.37 -8.27 -0.47
N GLN A 250 25.27 -8.04 -1.43
CA GLN A 250 25.46 -6.73 -2.05
C GLN A 250 24.18 -6.23 -2.69
N ARG A 251 23.45 -7.10 -3.40
CA ARG A 251 22.15 -6.78 -3.97
C ARG A 251 21.21 -6.28 -2.87
N VAL A 252 21.12 -6.94 -1.72
CA VAL A 252 20.22 -6.53 -0.60
C VAL A 252 20.55 -5.14 -0.04
N LEU A 253 21.83 -4.75 0.00
CA LEU A 253 22.30 -3.48 0.58
C LEU A 253 22.20 -2.28 -0.36
N GLU A 254 22.35 -2.50 -1.67
CA GLU A 254 22.19 -1.48 -2.73
C GLU A 254 20.72 -1.26 -3.10
#